data_AF-A0A151ZDP5-F1
#
_entry.id   AF-A0A151ZDP5-F1
#
_cell.length_a   1.000
_cell.length_b   1.000
_cell.length_c   1.000
_cell.angle_alpha   90.00
_cell.angle_beta   90.00
_cell.angle_gamma   90.00
#
_symmetry.space_group_name_H-M   'P 1'
#
loop_
_entity.id
_entity.type
_entity.pdbx_description
1 polymer ?
#
loop_
_entity_poly.entity_id
_entity_poly.type
_entity_poly.pdbx_seq_one_letter_code
_entity_poly.pdbx_strand_id
1 'polypeptide(L)'
;MTQVLFFGCLFVAFSPAIAFFFFVIARNSQLILLSIGGSFFWLLSILLASIWWYIIPPMRSSYWFIIPFSIAFQELFRYIFYRLYSWGFNNRPSLSQIQQLHQEQLRLQFIRDQQEKDNNQKLPKDENKELRHEQSLEYEKDNSSLSSSSISNQSSSVNNTDQSSSSSSKKKPDGDEDKDISESVTDINARLETLSARPNHTLSSAAIGTGSGLTYGFVMFGSILWDATGPGTLFSPACPSTNLFMVSAILTMCIILLHICNSVLAFQGYRSKQYHIVAFVLLTHFIVSYLTLLNQPERNCVGSLVPIIFITIISIIYTFYNLLRSDSITKID
;
A
#
# COMPACT_ATOMS: atom_id res chain seq x y z
N MET A 1 -30.11 26.17 1.14
CA MET A 1 -29.26 26.73 2.22
C MET A 1 -28.46 25.63 2.93
N THR A 2 -29.10 24.52 3.34
CA THR A 2 -28.45 23.43 4.11
C THR A 2 -27.55 22.52 3.26
N GLN A 3 -27.82 22.36 1.96
CA GLN A 3 -26.89 21.65 1.06
C GLN A 3 -25.51 22.33 0.96
N VAL A 4 -25.45 23.67 1.02
CA VAL A 4 -24.17 24.40 1.03
C VAL A 4 -23.39 24.10 2.31
N LEU A 5 -24.08 24.03 3.45
CA LEU A 5 -23.48 23.61 4.73
C LEU A 5 -22.95 22.18 4.65
N PHE A 6 -23.73 21.25 4.10
CA PHE A 6 -23.32 19.86 3.88
C PHE A 6 -22.02 19.78 3.07
N PHE A 7 -21.99 20.36 1.87
CA PHE A 7 -20.79 20.31 1.02
C PHE A 7 -19.61 21.09 1.62
N GLY A 8 -19.87 22.21 2.29
CA GLY A 8 -18.85 22.98 3.00
C GLY A 8 -18.19 22.16 4.11
N CYS A 9 -18.98 21.52 4.96
CA CYS A 9 -18.48 20.66 6.04
C CYS A 9 -17.80 19.38 5.51
N LEU A 10 -18.32 18.78 4.44
CA LEU A 10 -17.70 17.64 3.76
C LEU A 10 -16.28 18.00 3.29
N PHE A 11 -16.14 19.12 2.56
CA PHE A 11 -14.84 19.53 2.05
C PHE A 11 -13.91 19.97 3.17
N VAL A 12 -14.36 20.66 4.20
CA VAL A 12 -13.51 21.00 5.35
C VAL A 12 -12.96 19.75 6.03
N ALA A 13 -13.81 18.75 6.29
CA ALA A 13 -13.40 17.53 6.98
C ALA A 13 -12.44 16.67 6.16
N PHE A 14 -12.76 16.43 4.88
CA PHE A 14 -12.06 15.43 4.06
C PHE A 14 -11.04 16.03 3.07
N SER A 15 -10.99 17.35 2.88
CA SER A 15 -10.09 18.03 1.92
C SER A 15 -8.64 17.54 1.98
N PRO A 16 -7.93 17.56 3.12
CA PRO A 16 -6.51 17.21 3.13
C PRO A 16 -6.26 15.75 2.75
N ALA A 17 -7.14 14.84 3.19
CA ALA A 17 -7.01 13.42 2.86
C ALA A 17 -7.41 13.12 1.41
N ILE A 18 -8.46 13.75 0.89
CA ILE A 18 -8.87 13.63 -0.52
C ILE A 18 -7.79 14.18 -1.44
N ALA A 19 -7.23 15.35 -1.12
CA ALA A 19 -6.13 15.93 -1.89
C ALA A 19 -4.91 15.01 -1.89
N PHE A 20 -4.48 14.53 -0.73
CA PHE A 20 -3.37 13.59 -0.64
C PHE A 20 -3.67 12.27 -1.38
N PHE A 21 -4.90 11.77 -1.30
CA PHE A 21 -5.31 10.55 -1.99
C PHE A 21 -5.22 10.70 -3.51
N PHE A 22 -5.83 11.73 -4.10
CA PHE A 22 -5.83 11.90 -5.56
C PHE A 22 -4.45 12.29 -6.11
N PHE A 23 -3.70 13.15 -5.42
CA PHE A 23 -2.41 13.61 -5.94
C PHE A 23 -1.26 12.62 -5.74
N VAL A 24 -1.27 11.86 -4.64
CA VAL A 24 -0.12 11.01 -4.25
C VAL A 24 -0.47 9.53 -4.32
N ILE A 25 -1.57 9.10 -3.69
CA ILE A 25 -1.91 7.68 -3.56
C ILE A 25 -2.42 7.11 -4.89
N ALA A 26 -3.31 7.83 -5.58
CA ALA A 26 -3.96 7.36 -6.80
C ALA A 26 -3.00 7.19 -7.99
N ARG A 27 -1.78 7.74 -7.90
CA ARG A 27 -0.74 7.57 -8.93
C ARG A 27 -0.18 6.15 -8.98
N ASN A 28 -0.28 5.37 -7.89
CA ASN A 28 0.29 4.02 -7.81
C ASN A 28 -0.74 3.04 -7.25
N SER A 29 -1.03 1.95 -7.98
CA SER A 29 -1.98 0.92 -7.56
C SER A 29 -1.62 0.25 -6.23
N GLN A 30 -0.33 0.10 -5.95
CA GLN A 30 0.16 -0.47 -4.69
C GLN A 30 -0.18 0.42 -3.48
N LEU A 31 -0.10 1.75 -3.61
CA LEU A 31 -0.44 2.67 -2.51
C LEU A 31 -1.95 2.65 -2.23
N ILE A 32 -2.78 2.47 -3.27
CA ILE A 32 -4.23 2.30 -3.12
C ILE A 32 -4.52 1.05 -2.29
N LEU A 33 -3.89 -0.08 -2.61
CA LEU A 33 -4.06 -1.33 -1.86
C LEU A 33 -3.67 -1.18 -0.39
N LEU A 34 -2.56 -0.49 -0.12
CA LEU A 34 -2.11 -0.20 1.25
C LEU A 34 -3.07 0.70 2.01
N SER A 35 -3.67 1.69 1.33
CA SER A 35 -4.71 2.56 1.90
C SER A 35 -5.96 1.75 2.29
N ILE A 36 -6.48 0.93 1.38
CA ILE A 36 -7.63 0.05 1.64
C ILE A 36 -7.33 -0.93 2.78
N GLY A 37 -6.12 -1.50 2.81
CA GLY A 37 -5.65 -2.34 3.91
C GLY A 37 -5.64 -1.59 5.25
N GLY A 38 -5.15 -0.35 5.28
CA GLY A 38 -5.16 0.50 6.48
C GLY A 38 -6.58 0.77 7.00
N SER A 39 -7.53 1.07 6.11
CA SER A 39 -8.96 1.21 6.43
C SER A 39 -9.53 -0.06 7.05
N PHE A 40 -9.26 -1.23 6.46
CA PHE A 40 -9.77 -2.51 6.94
C PHE A 40 -9.25 -2.86 8.35
N PHE A 41 -7.94 -2.73 8.58
CA PHE A 41 -7.35 -3.04 9.89
C PHE A 41 -7.79 -2.05 10.96
N TRP A 42 -8.04 -0.79 10.60
CA TRP A 42 -8.63 0.17 11.52
C TRP A 42 -10.07 -0.22 11.91
N LEU A 43 -10.92 -0.59 10.94
CA LEU A 43 -12.28 -1.08 11.23
C LEU A 43 -12.27 -2.33 12.11
N LEU A 44 -11.37 -3.27 11.84
CA LEU A 44 -11.20 -4.47 12.65
C LEU A 44 -10.78 -4.13 14.09
N SER A 45 -9.94 -3.11 14.26
CA SER A 45 -9.51 -2.65 15.60
C SER A 45 -10.68 -2.08 16.42
N ILE A 46 -11.54 -1.25 15.82
CA ILE A 46 -12.70 -0.69 16.52
C ILE A 46 -13.82 -1.72 16.71
N LEU A 47 -13.93 -2.71 15.82
CA LEU A 47 -14.84 -3.85 15.99
C LEU A 47 -14.48 -4.65 17.24
N LEU A 48 -13.20 -4.97 17.43
CA LEU A 48 -12.73 -5.66 18.63
C LEU A 48 -12.88 -4.79 19.87
N ALA A 49 -12.63 -3.49 19.78
CA ALA A 49 -12.88 -2.58 20.89
C ALA A 49 -14.37 -2.56 21.29
N SER A 50 -15.30 -2.64 20.33
CA SER A 50 -16.74 -2.73 20.57
C SER A 50 -17.16 -4.05 21.21
N ILE A 51 -16.62 -5.18 20.74
CA ILE A 51 -16.82 -6.50 21.36
C ILE A 51 -16.30 -6.49 22.80
N TRP A 52 -15.12 -5.91 23.02
CA TRP A 52 -14.52 -5.78 24.35
C TRP A 52 -15.40 -4.97 25.28
N TRP A 53 -15.90 -3.81 24.81
CA TRP A 53 -16.86 -2.98 25.54
C TRP A 53 -18.16 -3.72 25.89
N TYR A 54 -18.62 -4.62 25.01
CA TYR A 54 -19.82 -5.42 25.26
C TYR A 54 -19.61 -6.48 26.36
N ILE A 55 -18.46 -7.16 26.39
CA ILE A 55 -18.18 -8.28 27.31
C ILE A 55 -18.04 -7.84 28.77
N ILE A 56 -17.47 -6.66 29.04
CA ILE A 56 -17.10 -6.23 30.40
C ILE A 56 -18.08 -5.13 30.90
N PRO A 57 -19.03 -5.45 31.81
CA PRO A 57 -20.04 -4.51 32.30
C PRO A 57 -19.51 -3.20 32.92
N PRO A 58 -18.43 -3.18 33.76
CA PRO A 58 -17.97 -1.94 34.39
C PRO A 58 -17.38 -0.91 33.41
N MET A 59 -17.08 -1.28 32.15
CA MET A 59 -16.60 -0.33 31.15
C MET A 59 -17.71 0.57 30.60
N ARG A 60 -18.98 0.26 30.85
CA ARG A 60 -20.14 1.03 30.38
C ARG A 60 -20.42 2.27 31.23
N SER A 61 -19.93 2.30 32.48
CA SER A 61 -20.20 3.39 33.43
C SER A 61 -19.12 4.47 33.45
N SER A 62 -17.94 4.24 32.88
CA SER A 62 -16.82 5.19 32.96
C SER A 62 -15.99 5.22 31.68
N TYR A 63 -15.98 6.38 31.02
CA TYR A 63 -15.19 6.64 29.80
C TYR A 63 -13.67 6.45 30.02
N TRP A 64 -13.20 6.60 31.27
CA TRP A 64 -11.81 6.38 31.64
C TRP A 64 -11.30 4.97 31.36
N PHE A 65 -12.17 3.96 31.38
CA PHE A 65 -11.77 2.59 31.07
C PHE A 65 -11.85 2.29 29.58
N ILE A 66 -12.84 2.81 28.84
CA ILE A 66 -13.03 2.45 27.43
C ILE A 66 -11.94 3.03 26.50
N ILE A 67 -11.54 4.29 26.73
CA ILE A 67 -10.58 5.01 25.90
C ILE A 67 -9.22 4.30 25.83
N PRO A 68 -8.55 3.94 26.96
CA PRO A 68 -7.24 3.32 26.90
C PRO A 68 -7.23 1.96 26.21
N PHE A 69 -8.25 1.13 26.41
CA PHE A 69 -8.35 -0.15 25.71
C PHE A 69 -8.58 0.05 24.21
N SER A 70 -9.42 1.00 23.82
CA SER A 70 -9.69 1.30 22.40
C SER A 70 -8.43 1.77 21.68
N ILE A 71 -7.64 2.64 22.32
CA ILE A 71 -6.35 3.12 21.79
C ILE A 71 -5.35 1.96 21.70
N ALA A 72 -5.29 1.11 22.73
CA ALA A 72 -4.41 -0.05 22.74
C ALA A 72 -4.71 -1.00 21.58
N PHE A 73 -5.99 -1.28 21.29
CA PHE A 73 -6.37 -2.07 20.12
C PHE A 73 -5.99 -1.36 18.81
N GLN A 74 -6.26 -0.06 18.68
CA GLN A 74 -5.90 0.69 17.46
C GLN A 74 -4.38 0.68 17.19
N GLU A 75 -3.55 0.88 18.22
CA GLU A 75 -2.10 0.85 18.10
C GLU A 75 -1.55 -0.58 17.88
N LEU A 76 -2.15 -1.58 18.53
CA LEU A 76 -1.83 -2.98 18.30
C LEU A 76 -2.08 -3.39 16.85
N PHE A 77 -3.24 -3.03 16.29
CA PHE A 77 -3.58 -3.32 14.89
C PHE A 77 -2.67 -2.58 13.91
N ARG A 78 -2.26 -1.34 14.23
CA ARG A 78 -1.24 -0.63 13.45
C ARG A 78 0.09 -1.39 13.43
N TYR A 79 0.53 -1.90 14.57
CA TYR A 79 1.74 -2.70 14.66
C TYR A 79 1.63 -4.05 13.93
N ILE A 80 0.49 -4.74 14.04
CA ILE A 80 0.20 -5.97 13.28
C ILE A 80 0.28 -5.69 11.78
N PHE A 81 -0.34 -4.60 11.31
CA PHE A 81 -0.29 -4.22 9.91
C PHE A 81 1.13 -3.90 9.44
N TYR A 82 1.93 -3.21 10.26
CA TYR A 82 3.35 -2.99 9.99
C TYR A 82 4.13 -4.32 9.88
N ARG A 83 3.85 -5.30 10.76
CA ARG A 83 4.47 -6.63 10.68
C ARG A 83 4.07 -7.37 9.41
N LEU A 84 2.81 -7.31 9.03
CA LEU A 84 2.33 -7.89 7.78
C LEU A 84 2.96 -7.22 6.55
N TYR A 85 3.04 -5.89 6.54
CA TYR A 85 3.69 -5.10 5.50
C TYR A 85 5.18 -5.45 5.38
N SER A 86 5.91 -5.42 6.50
CA SER A 86 7.35 -5.74 6.50
C SER A 86 7.63 -7.17 6.07
N TRP A 87 6.78 -8.13 6.45
CA TRP A 87 6.88 -9.51 5.98
C TRP A 87 6.62 -9.63 4.47
N GLY A 88 5.56 -9.00 3.95
CA GLY A 88 5.19 -9.10 2.53
C GLY A 88 6.16 -8.38 1.58
N PHE A 89 6.76 -7.27 2.00
CA PHE A 89 7.63 -6.44 1.16
C PHE A 89 9.13 -6.66 1.37
N ASN A 90 9.59 -7.25 2.49
CA ASN A 90 11.02 -7.53 2.66
C ASN A 90 11.51 -8.72 1.82
N ASN A 91 10.63 -9.64 1.46
CA ASN A 91 11.01 -10.84 0.71
C ASN A 91 11.02 -10.65 -0.81
N ARG A 92 10.65 -9.46 -1.32
CA ARG A 92 10.65 -9.18 -2.76
C ARG A 92 12.03 -8.65 -3.19
N PRO A 93 12.71 -9.28 -4.17
CA PRO A 93 13.96 -8.75 -4.72
C PRO A 93 13.70 -7.39 -5.35
N SER A 94 14.70 -6.49 -5.32
CA SER A 94 14.57 -5.19 -5.96
C SER A 94 14.49 -5.34 -7.48
N LEU A 95 13.84 -4.39 -8.16
CA LEU A 95 13.76 -4.38 -9.62
C LEU A 95 15.14 -4.48 -10.28
N SER A 96 16.14 -3.80 -9.73
CA SER A 96 17.54 -3.92 -10.20
C SER A 96 18.08 -5.35 -10.10
N GLN A 97 17.75 -6.09 -9.04
CA GLN A 97 18.15 -7.49 -8.89
C GLN A 97 17.42 -8.37 -9.89
N ILE A 98 16.12 -8.14 -10.11
CA ILE A 98 15.34 -8.88 -11.11
C ILE A 98 15.89 -8.63 -12.51
N GLN A 99 16.22 -7.38 -12.85
CA GLN A 99 16.79 -7.01 -14.14
C GLN A 99 18.19 -7.60 -14.35
N GLN A 100 19.02 -7.63 -13.31
CA GLN A 100 20.32 -8.31 -13.33
C GLN A 100 20.17 -9.82 -13.54
N LEU A 101 19.28 -10.47 -12.79
CA LEU A 101 18.98 -11.90 -12.94
C LEU A 101 18.47 -12.21 -14.35
N HIS A 102 17.59 -11.38 -14.90
CA HIS A 102 17.08 -11.54 -16.25
C HIS A 102 18.19 -11.38 -17.31
N GLN A 103 19.06 -10.38 -17.14
CA GLN A 103 20.18 -10.15 -18.06
C GLN A 103 21.23 -11.28 -17.99
N GLU A 104 21.44 -11.85 -16.81
CA GLU A 104 22.29 -13.03 -16.62
C GLU A 104 21.69 -14.28 -17.28
N GLN A 105 20.38 -14.49 -17.15
CA GLN A 105 19.66 -15.56 -17.85
C GLN A 105 19.80 -15.46 -19.37
N LEU A 106 19.66 -14.25 -19.92
CA LEU A 106 19.85 -14.00 -21.35
C LEU A 106 21.30 -14.33 -21.79
N ARG A 107 22.31 -13.90 -21.02
CA ARG A 107 23.72 -14.23 -21.32
C ARG A 107 23.98 -15.74 -21.32
N LEU A 108 23.41 -16.47 -20.36
CA LEU A 108 23.56 -17.93 -20.29
C LEU A 108 22.86 -18.64 -21.44
N GLN A 109 21.69 -18.14 -21.87
CA GLN A 109 21.02 -18.65 -23.07
C GLN A 109 21.89 -18.48 -24.32
N PHE A 110 22.46 -17.29 -24.55
CA PHE A 110 23.37 -17.06 -25.68
C PHE A 110 24.59 -18.01 -25.69
N ILE A 111 25.19 -18.29 -24.53
CA ILE A 111 26.32 -19.21 -24.42
C ILE A 111 25.89 -20.65 -24.73
N ARG A 112 24.73 -21.09 -24.22
CA ARG A 112 24.19 -22.43 -24.50
C ARG A 112 23.94 -22.62 -25.99
N ASP A 113 23.35 -21.64 -26.66
CA ASP A 113 23.06 -21.68 -28.10
C ASP A 113 24.35 -21.73 -28.94
N GLN A 114 25.40 -21.04 -28.50
CA GLN A 114 26.73 -21.11 -29.12
C GLN A 114 27.35 -22.50 -28.96
N GLN A 115 27.30 -23.06 -27.74
CA GLN A 115 27.82 -24.40 -27.47
C GLN A 115 27.07 -25.50 -28.25
N GLU A 116 25.75 -25.37 -28.41
CA GLU A 116 24.95 -26.32 -29.18
C GLU A 116 25.30 -26.27 -30.68
N LYS A 117 25.59 -25.08 -31.23
CA LYS A 117 26.11 -24.92 -32.60
C LYS A 117 27.50 -25.53 -32.76
N ASP A 118 28.40 -25.28 -31.81
CA ASP A 118 29.76 -25.83 -31.84
C ASP A 118 29.77 -27.37 -31.71
N ASN A 119 28.90 -27.93 -30.86
CA ASN A 119 28.76 -29.39 -30.70
C ASN A 119 28.14 -30.04 -31.94
N ASN A 120 27.11 -29.43 -32.55
CA ASN A 120 26.54 -29.91 -33.82
C ASN A 120 27.52 -29.82 -35.00
N GLN A 121 28.51 -28.92 -34.92
CA GLN A 121 29.56 -28.78 -35.93
C GLN A 121 30.75 -29.74 -35.72
N LYS A 122 30.91 -30.30 -34.51
CA LYS A 122 31.97 -31.27 -34.16
C LYS A 122 31.56 -32.74 -34.26
N LEU A 123 30.27 -33.08 -34.43
CA LEU A 123 29.86 -34.45 -34.72
C LEU A 123 30.22 -34.81 -36.17
N PRO A 124 31.09 -35.81 -36.43
CA PRO A 124 31.32 -36.31 -37.79
C PRO A 124 30.01 -36.91 -38.33
N LYS A 125 29.71 -36.69 -39.62
CA LYS A 125 28.51 -37.21 -40.30
C LYS A 125 28.45 -38.75 -40.41
N ASP A 126 29.42 -39.49 -39.88
CA ASP A 126 29.58 -40.92 -40.14
C ASP A 126 29.18 -41.84 -38.98
N GLU A 127 28.81 -41.32 -37.80
CA GLU A 127 28.37 -42.13 -36.64
C GLU A 127 26.86 -41.99 -36.35
N ASN A 128 26.08 -41.50 -37.31
CA ASN A 128 24.66 -41.14 -37.10
C ASN A 128 23.66 -42.23 -37.55
N LYS A 129 24.13 -43.46 -37.81
CA LYS A 129 23.27 -44.57 -38.26
C LYS A 129 23.16 -45.75 -37.29
N GLU A 130 24.09 -45.91 -36.35
CA GLU A 130 24.10 -47.07 -35.44
C GLU A 130 23.58 -46.73 -34.02
N LEU A 131 23.84 -45.53 -33.49
CA LEU A 131 23.36 -45.12 -32.16
C LEU A 131 21.89 -44.65 -32.10
N ARG A 132 21.25 -44.38 -33.26
CA ARG A 132 19.82 -44.03 -33.32
C ARG A 132 18.89 -45.21 -32.99
N HIS A 133 19.41 -46.44 -32.94
CA HIS A 133 18.59 -47.63 -32.68
C HIS A 133 18.65 -48.12 -31.22
N GLU A 134 19.65 -47.71 -30.41
CA GLU A 134 19.72 -48.08 -28.99
C GLU A 134 19.16 -47.00 -28.05
N GLN A 135 19.26 -45.71 -28.37
CA GLN A 135 18.72 -44.65 -27.50
C GLN A 135 17.18 -44.47 -27.58
N SER A 136 16.53 -45.12 -28.54
CA SER A 136 15.06 -45.15 -28.63
C SER A 136 14.40 -46.13 -27.64
N LEU A 137 15.17 -46.98 -26.95
CA LEU A 137 14.62 -47.95 -25.99
C LEU A 137 14.78 -47.54 -24.51
N GLU A 138 15.55 -46.49 -24.21
CA GLU A 138 15.81 -46.08 -22.81
C GLU A 138 15.12 -44.76 -22.41
N TYR A 139 14.58 -43.99 -23.37
CA TYR A 139 13.82 -42.77 -23.08
C TYR A 139 12.30 -43.00 -22.89
N GLU A 140 11.82 -44.23 -23.05
CA GLU A 140 10.41 -44.63 -22.92
C GLU A 140 10.10 -45.33 -21.59
N LYS A 141 10.91 -45.13 -20.54
CA LYS A 141 10.65 -45.69 -19.20
C LYS A 141 10.39 -44.66 -18.09
N ASP A 142 10.97 -43.47 -18.16
CA ASP A 142 10.94 -42.55 -17.01
C ASP A 142 9.81 -41.52 -16.99
N ASN A 143 8.94 -41.47 -18.00
CA ASN A 143 7.76 -40.57 -18.02
C ASN A 143 6.41 -41.28 -17.82
N SER A 144 6.40 -42.53 -17.33
CA SER A 144 5.19 -43.29 -17.04
C SER A 144 4.60 -43.11 -15.62
N SER A 145 5.04 -42.09 -14.86
CA SER A 145 4.39 -41.76 -13.58
C SER A 145 4.52 -40.29 -13.22
N LEU A 146 3.69 -39.44 -13.83
CA LEU A 146 2.74 -38.56 -13.11
C LEU A 146 2.05 -37.66 -14.15
N SER A 147 1.03 -38.20 -14.79
CA SER A 147 -0.08 -37.42 -15.35
C SER A 147 -1.27 -37.50 -14.39
N SER A 148 -2.18 -36.54 -14.57
CA SER A 148 -3.46 -36.27 -13.88
C SER A 148 -3.35 -35.29 -12.70
N SER A 149 -3.69 -34.02 -12.87
CA SER A 149 -5.04 -33.50 -13.16
C SER A 149 -4.96 -31.96 -13.24
N SER A 150 -5.68 -31.18 -14.06
CA SER A 150 -6.77 -31.36 -15.02
C SER A 150 -6.98 -30.02 -15.75
N ILE A 151 -7.25 -30.07 -17.08
CA ILE A 151 -8.37 -29.40 -17.79
C ILE A 151 -8.44 -27.85 -17.69
N SER A 152 -8.49 -27.02 -18.74
CA SER A 152 -8.72 -27.18 -20.18
C SER A 152 -8.69 -25.82 -20.90
N ASN A 153 -8.26 -25.84 -22.18
CA ASN A 153 -8.80 -25.12 -23.36
C ASN A 153 -8.76 -23.57 -23.38
N GLN A 154 -8.36 -22.90 -24.47
CA GLN A 154 -8.61 -23.21 -25.88
C GLN A 154 -7.59 -22.51 -26.82
N SER A 155 -7.04 -23.31 -27.75
CA SER A 155 -6.73 -23.04 -29.19
C SER A 155 -6.60 -21.59 -29.67
N SER A 156 -5.58 -21.25 -30.47
CA SER A 156 -5.58 -21.67 -31.89
C SER A 156 -4.18 -21.82 -32.48
N SER A 157 -4.02 -22.97 -33.12
CA SER A 157 -2.93 -23.47 -33.96
C SER A 157 -2.71 -22.66 -35.25
N VAL A 158 -1.45 -22.52 -35.69
CA VAL A 158 -1.03 -22.89 -37.06
C VAL A 158 0.44 -23.34 -37.01
N ASN A 159 0.69 -24.58 -37.48
CA ASN A 159 1.99 -25.18 -37.74
C ASN A 159 2.61 -24.62 -39.02
N ASN A 160 3.94 -24.47 -39.07
CA ASN A 160 4.81 -25.29 -39.93
C ASN A 160 6.30 -24.92 -39.71
N THR A 161 7.07 -25.95 -39.31
CA THR A 161 8.34 -26.43 -39.92
C THR A 161 8.84 -25.59 -41.11
N ASP A 162 10.10 -25.17 -41.24
CA ASP A 162 11.33 -25.97 -41.19
C ASP A 162 12.62 -25.10 -41.13
N GLN A 163 13.67 -25.74 -40.60
CA GLN A 163 15.10 -25.45 -40.64
C GLN A 163 15.63 -25.23 -42.09
N SER A 164 16.77 -24.61 -42.44
CA SER A 164 18.00 -24.19 -41.76
C SER A 164 18.92 -23.45 -42.77
N SER A 165 19.78 -22.56 -42.24
CA SER A 165 21.17 -22.22 -42.67
C SER A 165 21.48 -21.81 -44.12
N SER A 166 22.36 -20.86 -44.46
CA SER A 166 23.21 -19.87 -43.77
C SER A 166 24.01 -19.13 -44.86
N SER A 167 24.31 -17.85 -44.62
CA SER A 167 25.52 -17.10 -45.02
C SER A 167 25.29 -15.82 -45.84
N SER A 168 25.47 -14.69 -45.13
CA SER A 168 26.08 -13.43 -45.54
C SER A 168 25.64 -12.76 -46.85
N SER A 169 24.77 -11.76 -46.74
CA SER A 169 24.96 -10.48 -47.44
C SER A 169 23.91 -9.44 -47.03
N LYS A 170 24.37 -8.20 -46.89
CA LYS A 170 23.59 -6.96 -46.79
C LYS A 170 22.33 -7.00 -47.67
N LYS A 171 21.16 -6.81 -47.05
CA LYS A 171 20.04 -6.04 -47.61
C LYS A 171 19.01 -5.69 -46.51
N LYS A 172 18.86 -4.40 -46.22
CA LYS A 172 17.58 -3.79 -45.81
C LYS A 172 16.78 -3.59 -47.13
N PRO A 173 15.45 -3.57 -47.22
CA PRO A 173 14.49 -3.16 -46.18
C PRO A 173 13.16 -3.96 -46.10
N ASP A 174 12.44 -3.73 -44.98
CA ASP A 174 10.98 -3.70 -44.77
C ASP A 174 10.78 -4.07 -43.28
N GLY A 175 10.43 -3.19 -42.34
CA GLY A 175 9.61 -1.98 -42.43
C GLY A 175 8.19 -2.27 -41.96
N ASP A 176 8.02 -2.79 -40.73
CA ASP A 176 6.96 -2.40 -39.76
C ASP A 176 6.79 -3.42 -38.60
N GLU A 177 6.99 -4.73 -38.80
CA GLU A 177 6.71 -5.74 -37.75
C GLU A 177 7.74 -5.79 -36.59
N ASP A 178 9.03 -5.58 -36.86
CA ASP A 178 10.08 -5.58 -35.82
C ASP A 178 10.01 -4.37 -34.87
N LYS A 179 9.35 -3.29 -35.31
CA LYS A 179 9.16 -2.09 -34.49
C LYS A 179 8.07 -2.32 -33.44
N ASP A 180 6.97 -2.95 -33.83
CA ASP A 180 5.84 -3.25 -32.94
C ASP A 180 6.21 -4.30 -31.87
N ILE A 181 7.05 -5.29 -32.19
CA ILE A 181 7.51 -6.28 -31.22
C ILE A 181 8.50 -5.65 -30.22
N SER A 182 9.43 -4.83 -30.71
CA SER A 182 10.38 -4.10 -29.85
C SER A 182 9.68 -3.08 -28.94
N GLU A 183 8.66 -2.38 -29.44
CA GLU A 183 7.86 -1.42 -28.70
C GLU A 183 6.94 -2.12 -27.66
N SER A 184 6.35 -3.27 -27.99
CA SER A 184 5.56 -4.07 -27.04
C SER A 184 6.39 -4.68 -25.91
N VAL A 185 7.60 -5.18 -26.20
CA VAL A 185 8.53 -5.68 -25.19
C VAL A 185 9.02 -4.54 -24.30
N THR A 186 9.24 -3.35 -24.87
CA THR A 186 9.64 -2.16 -24.10
C THR A 186 8.50 -1.65 -23.22
N ASP A 187 7.23 -1.65 -23.69
CA ASP A 187 6.06 -1.28 -22.88
C ASP A 187 5.77 -2.32 -21.78
N ILE A 188 5.92 -3.62 -22.06
CA ILE A 188 5.80 -4.69 -21.07
C ILE A 188 6.90 -4.53 -19.99
N ASN A 189 8.13 -4.26 -20.39
CA ASN A 189 9.23 -4.01 -19.46
C ASN A 189 8.96 -2.74 -18.63
N ALA A 190 8.51 -1.64 -19.23
CA ALA A 190 8.14 -0.42 -18.50
C ALA A 190 6.98 -0.65 -17.51
N ARG A 191 5.98 -1.45 -17.88
CA ARG A 191 4.87 -1.83 -16.99
C ARG A 191 5.34 -2.76 -15.86
N LEU A 192 6.22 -3.71 -16.14
CA LEU A 192 6.86 -4.53 -15.12
C LEU A 192 7.71 -3.68 -14.17
N GLU A 193 8.41 -2.67 -14.66
CA GLU A 193 9.16 -1.70 -13.84
C GLU A 193 8.22 -0.93 -12.90
N THR A 194 7.08 -0.43 -13.41
CA THR A 194 6.09 0.27 -12.57
C THR A 194 5.38 -0.63 -11.57
N LEU A 195 5.16 -1.91 -11.90
CA LEU A 195 4.55 -2.90 -11.00
C LEU A 195 5.52 -3.46 -9.96
N SER A 196 6.83 -3.46 -10.24
CA SER A 196 7.88 -3.98 -9.36
C SER A 196 8.59 -2.91 -8.53
N ALA A 197 8.43 -1.62 -8.88
CA ALA A 197 8.96 -0.52 -8.11
C ALA A 197 8.43 -0.59 -6.67
N ARG A 198 9.34 -0.83 -5.72
CA ARG A 198 9.04 -0.82 -4.28
C ARG A 198 8.58 0.60 -3.94
N PRO A 199 7.37 0.79 -3.39
CA PRO A 199 6.90 2.12 -3.07
C PRO A 199 7.75 2.66 -1.92
N ASN A 200 8.03 3.96 -1.94
CA ASN A 200 8.77 4.61 -0.86
C ASN A 200 8.13 4.24 0.47
N HIS A 201 8.93 3.83 1.43
CA HIS A 201 8.46 3.34 2.74
C HIS A 201 7.62 4.41 3.46
N THR A 202 8.03 5.67 3.38
CA THR A 202 7.28 6.82 3.92
C THR A 202 5.93 6.99 3.23
N LEU A 203 5.88 6.93 1.89
CA LEU A 203 4.62 7.02 1.14
C LEU A 203 3.69 5.84 1.45
N SER A 204 4.27 4.64 1.62
CA SER A 204 3.53 3.45 2.03
C SER A 204 2.87 3.66 3.39
N SER A 205 3.63 4.13 4.38
CA SER A 205 3.08 4.42 5.72
C SER A 205 2.06 5.55 5.73
N ALA A 206 2.26 6.58 4.91
CA ALA A 206 1.31 7.68 4.75
C ALA A 206 0.00 7.20 4.13
N ALA A 207 0.05 6.35 3.08
CA ALA A 207 -1.13 5.78 2.46
C ALA A 207 -1.97 4.96 3.45
N ILE A 208 -1.33 4.14 4.27
CA ILE A 208 -1.98 3.36 5.35
C ILE A 208 -2.67 4.30 6.35
N GLY A 209 -1.95 5.35 6.75
CA GLY A 209 -2.49 6.39 7.64
C GLY A 209 -3.69 7.10 7.04
N THR A 210 -3.63 7.46 5.76
CA THR A 210 -4.74 8.10 5.03
C THR A 210 -5.97 7.21 4.99
N GLY A 211 -5.80 5.90 4.71
CA GLY A 211 -6.90 4.94 4.75
C GLY A 211 -7.57 4.89 6.14
N SER A 212 -6.78 4.70 7.19
CA SER A 212 -7.31 4.66 8.57
C SER A 212 -7.98 5.97 8.98
N GLY A 213 -7.41 7.12 8.61
CA GLY A 213 -7.96 8.44 8.90
C GLY A 213 -9.26 8.70 8.15
N LEU A 214 -9.32 8.41 6.84
CA LEU A 214 -10.55 8.56 6.05
C LEU A 214 -11.69 7.71 6.62
N THR A 215 -11.38 6.47 7.01
CA THR A 215 -12.38 5.59 7.61
C THR A 215 -12.83 6.07 8.99
N TYR A 216 -11.92 6.59 9.82
CA TYR A 216 -12.28 7.29 11.06
C TYR A 216 -13.26 8.43 10.78
N GLY A 217 -12.94 9.30 9.81
CA GLY A 217 -13.79 10.43 9.45
C GLY A 217 -15.16 9.98 8.99
N PHE A 218 -15.23 8.93 8.17
CA PHE A 218 -16.51 8.38 7.72
C PHE A 218 -17.34 7.82 8.88
N VAL A 219 -16.73 7.02 9.77
CA VAL A 219 -17.44 6.39 10.90
C VAL A 219 -17.90 7.41 11.94
N MET A 220 -17.06 8.38 12.28
CA MET A 220 -17.35 9.33 13.37
C MET A 220 -18.13 10.55 12.92
N PHE A 221 -17.92 11.03 11.69
CA PHE A 221 -18.57 12.25 11.17
C PHE A 221 -19.68 11.97 10.15
N GLY A 222 -19.73 10.77 9.54
CA GLY A 222 -20.68 10.47 8.46
C GLY A 222 -22.15 10.64 8.85
N SER A 223 -22.55 10.15 10.03
CA SER A 223 -23.93 10.31 10.53
C SER A 223 -24.27 11.76 10.85
N ILE A 224 -23.36 12.46 11.55
CA ILE A 224 -23.51 13.88 11.89
C ILE A 224 -23.62 14.73 10.62
N LEU A 225 -22.83 14.41 9.59
CA LEU A 225 -22.84 15.11 8.33
C LEU A 225 -24.15 14.87 7.56
N TRP A 226 -24.70 13.65 7.62
CA TRP A 226 -26.00 13.35 7.01
C TRP A 226 -27.13 14.24 7.57
N ASP A 227 -27.13 14.45 8.89
CA ASP A 227 -28.11 15.32 9.56
C ASP A 227 -28.03 16.79 9.13
N ALA A 228 -26.89 17.24 8.59
CA ALA A 228 -26.72 18.59 8.06
C ALA A 228 -27.55 18.86 6.80
N THR A 229 -28.12 17.83 6.16
CA THR A 229 -29.01 17.99 5.00
C THR A 229 -30.41 18.47 5.38
N GLY A 230 -30.80 18.31 6.65
CA GLY A 230 -32.10 18.72 7.17
C GLY A 230 -32.31 20.24 7.13
N PRO A 231 -33.56 20.73 7.30
CA PRO A 231 -33.90 22.15 7.19
C PRO A 231 -33.43 23.01 8.38
N GLY A 232 -32.85 22.42 9.43
CA GLY A 232 -32.40 23.09 10.65
C GLY A 232 -30.88 23.07 10.84
N THR A 233 -30.35 24.03 11.61
CA THR A 233 -28.96 24.00 12.08
C THR A 233 -28.91 23.58 13.53
N LEU A 234 -27.94 22.71 13.87
CA LEU A 234 -27.67 22.30 15.24
C LEU A 234 -26.48 23.10 15.75
N PHE A 235 -26.64 23.73 16.91
CA PHE A 235 -25.55 24.40 17.63
C PHE A 235 -24.95 23.43 18.64
N SER A 236 -23.63 23.51 18.83
CA SER A 236 -22.98 22.71 19.87
C SER A 236 -23.40 23.24 21.25
N PRO A 237 -23.89 22.41 22.17
CA PRO A 237 -24.17 22.84 23.54
C PRO A 237 -22.94 23.44 24.24
N ALA A 238 -21.75 22.95 23.88
CA ALA A 238 -20.46 23.41 24.40
C ALA A 238 -20.01 24.77 23.83
N CYS A 239 -20.59 25.23 22.71
CA CYS A 239 -20.30 26.51 22.07
C CYS A 239 -21.52 27.03 21.29
N PRO A 240 -22.37 27.85 21.94
CA PRO A 240 -23.60 28.38 21.32
C PRO A 240 -23.34 29.29 20.11
N SER A 241 -22.13 29.83 19.96
CA SER A 241 -21.77 30.74 18.88
C SER A 241 -21.43 30.06 17.56
N THR A 242 -21.29 28.72 17.51
CA THR A 242 -20.85 28.00 16.31
C THR A 242 -21.71 26.75 16.05
N ASN A 243 -21.95 26.47 14.76
CA ASN A 243 -22.68 25.27 14.33
C ASN A 243 -21.91 23.99 14.70
N LEU A 244 -22.62 22.97 15.20
CA LEU A 244 -22.09 21.66 15.56
C LEU A 244 -21.37 20.99 14.38
N PHE A 245 -21.93 21.13 13.17
CA PHE A 245 -21.38 20.55 11.95
C PHE A 245 -19.99 21.10 11.62
N MET A 246 -19.77 22.40 11.85
CA MET A 246 -18.49 23.05 11.57
C MET A 246 -17.42 22.63 12.58
N VAL A 247 -17.78 22.62 13.88
CA VAL A 247 -16.89 22.14 14.95
C VAL A 247 -16.47 20.68 14.68
N SER A 248 -17.44 19.83 14.35
CA SER A 248 -17.20 18.41 14.06
C SER A 248 -16.36 18.20 12.79
N ALA A 249 -16.57 19.02 11.76
CA ALA A 249 -15.76 18.98 10.54
C ALA A 249 -14.29 19.34 10.81
N ILE A 250 -14.03 20.40 11.57
CA ILE A 250 -12.67 20.83 11.92
C ILE A 250 -11.98 19.78 12.80
N LEU A 251 -12.68 19.25 13.80
CA LEU A 251 -12.15 18.16 14.64
C LEU A 251 -11.80 16.94 13.79
N THR A 252 -12.70 16.55 12.89
CA THR A 252 -12.47 15.40 11.99
C THR A 252 -11.26 15.61 11.09
N MET A 253 -11.10 16.80 10.51
CA MET A 253 -9.92 17.15 9.72
C MET A 253 -8.61 17.00 10.53
N CYS A 254 -8.59 17.51 11.77
CA CYS A 254 -7.43 17.39 12.66
C CYS A 254 -7.11 15.93 12.98
N ILE A 255 -8.12 15.12 13.32
CA ILE A 255 -7.91 13.70 13.65
C ILE A 255 -7.45 12.91 12.41
N ILE A 256 -7.98 13.20 11.22
CA ILE A 256 -7.52 12.61 9.95
C ILE A 256 -6.03 12.89 9.73
N LEU A 257 -5.62 14.16 9.84
CA LEU A 257 -4.21 14.56 9.70
C LEU A 257 -3.32 13.88 10.76
N LEU A 258 -3.82 13.75 11.98
CA LEU A 258 -3.10 13.09 13.06
C LEU A 258 -2.95 11.58 12.80
N HIS A 259 -3.97 10.89 12.28
CA HIS A 259 -3.85 9.49 11.85
C HIS A 259 -2.77 9.29 10.78
N ILE A 260 -2.68 10.20 9.82
CA ILE A 260 -1.64 10.18 8.78
C ILE A 260 -0.26 10.36 9.41
N CYS A 261 -0.06 11.42 10.20
CA CYS A 261 1.22 11.71 10.85
C CYS A 261 1.67 10.60 11.81
N ASN A 262 0.75 10.12 12.66
CA ASN A 262 1.00 9.05 13.61
C ASN A 262 1.38 7.75 12.91
N SER A 263 0.78 7.43 11.76
CA SER A 263 1.13 6.23 10.99
C SER A 263 2.52 6.34 10.36
N VAL A 264 2.89 7.50 9.82
CA VAL A 264 4.24 7.76 9.28
C VAL A 264 5.29 7.65 10.37
N LEU A 265 5.10 8.34 11.49
CA LEU A 265 6.01 8.30 12.64
C LEU A 265 6.11 6.91 13.26
N ALA A 266 4.99 6.19 13.42
CA ALA A 266 4.99 4.85 13.97
C ALA A 266 5.80 3.88 13.09
N PHE A 267 5.59 3.91 11.77
CA PHE A 267 6.33 3.05 10.84
C PHE A 267 7.82 3.36 10.84
N GLN A 268 8.18 4.64 10.90
CA GLN A 268 9.58 5.06 11.04
C GLN A 268 10.18 4.54 12.34
N GLY A 269 9.50 4.73 13.48
CA GLY A 269 9.94 4.25 14.79
C GLY A 269 10.06 2.73 14.89
N TYR A 270 9.12 1.98 14.30
CA TYR A 270 9.18 0.52 14.27
C TYR A 270 10.38 0.00 13.47
N ARG A 271 10.73 0.66 12.36
CA ARG A 271 11.87 0.29 11.52
C ARG A 271 13.20 0.69 12.13
N SER A 272 13.32 1.93 12.62
CA SER A 272 14.57 2.47 13.18
C SER A 272 14.87 1.95 14.60
N LYS A 273 13.94 1.19 15.20
CA LYS A 273 13.98 0.76 16.61
C LYS A 273 14.13 1.92 17.60
N GLN A 274 13.80 3.15 17.17
CA GLN A 274 13.82 4.32 18.02
C GLN A 274 12.50 4.43 18.79
N TYR A 275 12.49 3.84 19.99
CA TYR A 275 11.30 3.80 20.84
C TYR A 275 10.76 5.18 21.22
N HIS A 276 11.60 6.22 21.21
CA HIS A 276 11.17 7.60 21.49
C HIS A 276 10.10 8.10 20.50
N ILE A 277 10.24 7.78 19.22
CA ILE A 277 9.26 8.19 18.19
C ILE A 277 7.93 7.47 18.40
N VAL A 278 7.99 6.16 18.70
CA VAL A 278 6.80 5.34 18.98
C VAL A 278 6.09 5.83 20.25
N ALA A 279 6.85 6.15 21.30
CA ALA A 279 6.30 6.70 22.53
C ALA A 279 5.59 8.04 22.31
N PHE A 280 6.14 8.92 21.47
CA PHE A 280 5.50 10.18 21.08
C PHE A 280 4.15 9.93 20.38
N VAL A 281 4.09 8.99 19.43
CA VAL A 281 2.84 8.64 18.73
C VAL A 281 1.78 8.16 19.72
N LEU A 282 2.15 7.23 20.61
CA LEU A 282 1.24 6.69 21.62
C LEU A 282 0.72 7.80 22.53
N LEU A 283 1.62 8.62 23.08
CA LEU A 283 1.27 9.73 23.97
C LEU A 283 0.33 10.73 23.28
N THR A 284 0.63 11.10 22.04
CA THR A 284 -0.16 12.07 21.29
C THR A 284 -1.56 11.54 20.99
N HIS A 285 -1.68 10.26 20.63
CA HIS A 285 -2.96 9.60 20.41
C HIS A 285 -3.80 9.55 21.71
N PHE A 286 -3.16 9.24 22.85
CA PHE A 286 -3.80 9.29 24.16
C PHE A 286 -4.30 10.69 24.52
N ILE A 287 -3.42 11.69 24.45
CA ILE A 287 -3.77 13.07 24.82
C ILE A 287 -4.95 13.56 23.98
N VAL A 288 -4.89 13.38 22.66
CA VAL A 288 -5.97 13.84 21.76
C VAL A 288 -7.28 13.10 22.02
N SER A 289 -7.24 11.80 22.31
CA SER A 289 -8.43 11.02 22.64
C SER A 289 -9.09 11.43 23.96
N TYR A 290 -8.32 11.94 24.93
CA TYR A 290 -8.89 12.52 26.15
C TYR A 290 -9.35 13.97 25.94
N LEU A 291 -8.67 14.75 25.10
CA LEU A 291 -9.09 16.11 24.77
C LEU A 291 -10.43 16.14 24.03
N THR A 292 -10.80 15.11 23.27
CA THR A 292 -12.12 15.03 22.63
C THR A 292 -13.26 14.90 23.66
N LEU A 293 -13.01 14.38 24.87
CA LEU A 293 -14.02 14.33 25.94
C LEU A 293 -14.37 15.72 26.48
N LEU A 294 -13.47 16.70 26.31
CA LEU A 294 -13.75 18.08 26.72
C LEU A 294 -14.81 18.74 25.82
N ASN A 295 -15.22 18.09 24.72
CA ASN A 295 -16.34 18.51 23.87
C ASN A 295 -17.72 18.08 24.41
N GLN A 296 -17.82 17.79 25.71
CA GLN A 296 -19.09 17.50 26.39
C GLN A 296 -19.90 18.78 26.65
N PRO A 297 -21.24 18.67 26.76
CA PRO A 297 -22.15 19.83 26.87
C PRO A 297 -21.88 20.71 28.10
N GLU A 298 -21.31 20.18 29.18
CA GLU A 298 -20.98 20.95 30.40
C GLU A 298 -19.66 21.72 30.34
N ARG A 299 -18.90 21.58 29.24
CA ARG A 299 -17.55 22.16 29.08
C ARG A 299 -17.47 23.06 27.85
N ASN A 300 -16.40 23.86 27.78
CA ASN A 300 -16.19 24.81 26.69
C ASN A 300 -15.59 24.10 25.46
N CYS A 301 -16.17 24.28 24.27
CA CYS A 301 -15.61 23.66 23.05
C CYS A 301 -14.17 24.11 22.75
N VAL A 302 -13.83 25.35 23.11
CA VAL A 302 -12.49 25.94 22.94
C VAL A 302 -11.42 25.10 23.66
N GLY A 303 -11.77 24.48 24.79
CA GLY A 303 -10.88 23.63 25.58
C GLY A 303 -10.53 22.30 24.92
N SER A 304 -11.32 21.85 23.94
CA SER A 304 -11.01 20.67 23.12
C SER A 304 -10.37 21.08 21.78
N LEU A 305 -11.00 22.05 21.09
CA LEU A 305 -10.68 22.40 19.71
C LEU A 305 -9.27 22.99 19.55
N VAL A 306 -8.92 24.00 20.37
CA VAL A 306 -7.63 24.70 20.29
C VAL A 306 -6.44 23.77 20.56
N PRO A 307 -6.41 22.98 21.66
CA PRO A 307 -5.28 22.10 21.92
C PRO A 307 -5.16 20.97 20.89
N ILE A 308 -6.27 20.45 20.35
CA ILE A 308 -6.21 19.44 19.26
C ILE A 308 -5.57 20.03 18.00
N ILE A 309 -5.94 21.25 17.62
CA ILE A 309 -5.31 21.95 16.47
C ILE A 309 -3.81 22.13 16.73
N PHE A 310 -3.43 22.60 17.91
CA PHE A 310 -2.03 22.82 18.27
C PHE A 310 -1.20 21.53 18.23
N ILE A 311 -1.72 20.44 18.80
CA ILE A 311 -1.08 19.13 18.77
C ILE A 311 -0.96 18.60 17.34
N THR A 312 -1.97 18.84 16.50
CA THR A 312 -1.94 18.44 15.08
C THR A 312 -0.81 19.17 14.34
N ILE A 313 -0.68 20.49 14.54
CA ILE A 313 0.41 21.29 13.95
C ILE A 313 1.77 20.79 14.43
N ILE A 314 1.94 20.57 15.73
CA ILE A 314 3.18 20.01 16.30
C ILE A 314 3.50 18.65 15.66
N SER A 315 2.51 17.77 15.51
CA SER A 315 2.70 16.43 14.94
C SER A 315 3.13 16.50 13.47
N ILE A 316 2.58 17.44 12.69
CA ILE A 316 2.99 17.69 11.30
C ILE A 316 4.44 18.19 11.25
N ILE A 317 4.78 19.19 12.06
CA ILE A 317 6.15 19.75 12.12
C ILE A 317 7.15 18.67 12.55
N TYR A 318 6.81 17.89 13.57
CA TYR A 318 7.65 16.81 14.06
C TYR A 318 7.84 15.71 13.00
N THR A 319 6.78 15.36 12.27
CA THR A 319 6.88 14.43 11.13
C THR A 319 7.83 14.96 10.08
N PHE A 320 7.67 16.22 9.66
CA PHE A 320 8.54 16.83 8.65
C PHE A 320 10.01 16.90 9.11
N TYR A 321 10.26 17.28 10.37
CA TYR A 321 11.59 17.30 10.94
C TYR A 321 12.26 15.92 10.94
N ASN A 322 11.54 14.86 11.33
CA ASN A 322 12.08 13.50 11.32
C ASN A 322 12.34 12.97 9.91
N LEU A 323 11.53 13.38 8.92
CA LEU A 323 11.77 13.04 7.52
C LEU A 323 13.04 13.70 7.00
N LEU A 324 13.19 15.01 7.19
CA LEU A 324 14.39 15.75 6.77
C LEU A 324 15.67 15.23 7.44
N ARG A 325 15.60 14.90 8.74
CA ARG A 325 16.73 14.34 9.48
C ARG A 325 17.09 12.92 8.98
N SER A 326 16.11 12.13 8.57
CA SER A 326 16.37 10.80 8.01
C SER A 326 17.07 10.88 6.66
N ASP A 327 16.63 11.81 5.80
CA ASP A 327 17.21 12.00 4.47
C ASP A 327 18.63 12.58 4.52
N SER A 328 18.93 13.45 5.50
CA SER A 328 20.27 14.00 5.67
C SER A 328 21.29 12.95 6.10
N ILE A 329 20.89 11.96 6.89
CA ILE A 329 21.77 10.86 7.32
C ILE A 329 22.12 9.96 6.13
N THR A 330 21.15 9.64 5.26
CA THR A 330 21.40 8.79 4.08
C THR A 330 22.28 9.40 2.99
N LYS A 331 22.61 10.70 3.07
CA LYS A 331 23.50 11.37 2.11
C LYS A 331 24.97 11.39 2.55
N ILE A 332 25.27 10.97 3.78
CA ILE A 332 26.62 11.02 4.35
C ILE A 332 27.32 9.65 4.28
N ASP A 333 26.56 8.56 4.08
CA ASP A 333 27.04 7.20 3.87
C ASP A 333 27.13 6.84 2.37
#